data_AF-A0A255SUC2-F1
#
_entry.id   AF-A0A255SUC2-F1
#
_cell.length_a   1.000
_cell.length_b   1.000
_cell.length_c   1.000
_cell.angle_alpha   90.00
_cell.angle_beta   90.00
_cell.angle_gamma   90.00
#
_symmetry.space_group_name_H-M   'P 1'
#
loop_
_entity.id
_entity.type
_entity.pdbx_description
1 polymer ?
#
loop_
_entity_poly.entity_id
_entity_poly.type
_entity_poly.pdbx_seq_one_letter_code
_entity_poly.pdbx_strand_id
1 'polypeptide(L)'
;TYRCILTNDYKSSTRDIVEFYNLRGGKERIFDDMNNGFGWSRLPKSFMAENTVFLLLTALIHNFYKTIMSRLDTKAFGLKKTSRIKAFVFRFISVPAKWIMTARQYVLNIYTENRAYAKPFKTEFG
;
A
#
# COMPACT_ATOMS: atom_id res chain seq x y z
N THR A 1 -5.88 -29.73 -5.59
CA THR A 1 -5.98 -30.94 -4.76
C THR A 1 -5.28 -30.69 -3.44
N TYR A 2 -6.01 -30.70 -2.33
CA TYR A 2 -5.42 -30.55 -0.99
C TYR A 2 -4.83 -31.89 -0.55
N ARG A 3 -3.66 -31.87 0.10
CA ARG A 3 -3.00 -33.11 0.59
C ARG A 3 -3.50 -33.54 1.97
N CYS A 4 -3.71 -32.58 2.89
CA CYS A 4 -4.36 -32.75 4.20
C CYS A 4 -4.46 -31.35 4.86
N ILE A 5 -5.52 -31.06 5.64
CA ILE A 5 -5.64 -29.86 6.46
C ILE A 5 -5.83 -30.30 7.92
N LEU A 6 -4.88 -29.96 8.79
CA LEU A 6 -4.96 -30.16 10.24
C LEU A 6 -5.41 -28.86 10.88
N THR A 7 -6.45 -28.90 11.71
CA THR A 7 -6.99 -27.73 12.40
C THR A 7 -7.42 -28.06 13.82
N ASN A 8 -7.33 -27.09 14.73
CA ASN A 8 -7.89 -27.15 16.08
C ASN A 8 -9.31 -26.55 16.15
N ASP A 9 -9.88 -26.20 15.00
CA ASP A 9 -11.26 -25.73 14.88
C ASP A 9 -12.23 -26.91 14.84
N TYR A 10 -12.98 -27.08 15.93
CA TYR A 10 -13.99 -28.12 16.10
C TYR A 10 -15.43 -27.64 15.83
N LYS A 11 -15.63 -26.35 15.52
CA LYS A 11 -16.96 -25.73 15.43
C LYS A 11 -17.36 -25.39 14.01
N SER A 12 -16.40 -24.99 13.18
CA SER A 12 -16.66 -24.60 11.79
C SER A 12 -16.95 -25.80 10.89
N SER A 13 -17.70 -25.59 9.81
CA SER A 13 -17.94 -26.64 8.84
C SER A 13 -16.67 -26.95 8.04
N THR A 14 -16.60 -28.14 7.42
CA THR A 14 -15.51 -28.49 6.51
C THR A 14 -15.34 -27.47 5.37
N ARG A 15 -16.44 -26.88 4.89
CA ARG A 15 -16.43 -25.86 3.84
C ARG A 15 -15.76 -24.57 4.33
N ASP A 16 -16.10 -24.12 5.53
CA ASP A 16 -15.52 -22.92 6.13
C ASP A 16 -14.02 -23.10 6.41
N ILE A 17 -13.62 -24.29 6.87
CA ILE A 17 -12.21 -24.65 7.08
C ILE A 17 -11.42 -24.58 5.76
N VAL A 18 -11.98 -25.13 4.68
CA VAL A 18 -11.36 -25.09 3.34
C VAL A 18 -11.29 -23.65 2.83
N GLU A 19 -12.37 -22.87 2.98
CA GLU A 19 -12.39 -21.47 2.55
C GLU A 19 -11.36 -20.63 3.32
N PHE A 20 -11.29 -20.78 4.64
CA PHE A 20 -10.28 -20.14 5.47
C PHE A 20 -8.86 -20.53 5.04
N TYR A 21 -8.61 -21.81 4.78
CA TYR A 21 -7.31 -22.28 4.30
C TYR A 21 -6.94 -21.64 2.95
N ASN A 22 -7.91 -21.49 2.05
CA ASN A 22 -7.69 -20.89 0.73
C ASN A 22 -7.31 -19.41 0.78
N LEU A 23 -7.69 -18.69 1.84
CA LEU A 23 -7.24 -17.32 2.07
C LEU A 23 -5.71 -17.23 2.25
N ARG A 24 -5.02 -18.34 2.58
CA ARG A 24 -3.55 -18.39 2.69
C ARG A 24 -2.86 -18.02 1.38
N GLY A 25 -3.37 -18.44 0.23
CA GLY A 25 -2.78 -18.08 -1.08
C GLY A 25 -2.82 -16.57 -1.37
N GLY A 26 -3.68 -15.82 -0.68
CA GLY A 26 -3.65 -14.36 -0.69
C GLY A 26 -2.45 -13.77 0.05
N LYS A 27 -1.95 -14.46 1.09
CA LYS A 27 -0.79 -14.02 1.88
C LYS A 27 0.53 -14.18 1.11
N GLU A 28 0.65 -15.21 0.29
CA GLU A 28 1.85 -15.41 -0.56
C GLU A 28 2.05 -14.27 -1.55
N ARG A 29 0.95 -13.78 -2.16
CA ARG A 29 0.99 -12.60 -3.03
C ARG A 29 1.49 -11.32 -2.34
N ILE A 30 1.25 -11.19 -1.03
CA ILE A 30 1.79 -10.06 -0.25
C ILE A 30 3.32 -10.16 -0.20
N PHE A 31 3.86 -11.34 0.10
CA PHE A 31 5.32 -11.55 0.12
C PHE A 31 5.96 -11.30 -1.25
N ASP A 32 5.31 -11.69 -2.34
CA ASP A 32 5.78 -11.38 -3.70
C ASP A 32 5.82 -9.87 -3.98
N ASP A 33 4.81 -9.13 -3.55
CA ASP A 33 4.78 -7.67 -3.68
C ASP A 33 5.83 -7.01 -2.77
N MET A 34 6.05 -7.51 -1.56
CA MET A 34 7.10 -7.02 -0.65
C MET A 34 8.50 -7.24 -1.23
N ASN A 35 8.75 -8.43 -1.79
CA ASN A 35 10.02 -8.77 -2.43
C ASN A 35 10.32 -7.89 -3.64
N ASN A 36 9.38 -7.80 -4.57
CA ASN A 36 9.59 -7.13 -5.85
C ASN A 36 9.37 -5.61 -5.80
N GLY A 37 8.49 -5.15 -4.91
CA GLY A 37 8.09 -3.74 -4.81
C GLY A 37 8.78 -2.97 -3.69
N PHE A 38 9.05 -3.61 -2.56
CA PHE A 38 9.52 -2.96 -1.34
C PHE A 38 10.95 -3.33 -0.94
N GLY A 39 11.66 -4.05 -1.80
CA GLY A 39 13.10 -4.31 -1.64
C GLY A 39 13.44 -5.43 -0.65
N TRP A 40 12.48 -6.25 -0.22
CA TRP A 40 12.78 -7.38 0.67
C TRP A 40 13.73 -8.40 0.02
N SER A 41 13.77 -8.48 -1.32
CA SER A 41 14.73 -9.34 -2.04
C SER A 41 16.18 -8.82 -2.01
N ARG A 42 16.40 -7.54 -1.67
CA ARG A 42 17.71 -6.88 -1.73
C ARG A 42 17.85 -5.89 -0.57
N LEU A 43 18.26 -6.43 0.58
CA LEU A 43 18.39 -5.68 1.81
C LEU A 43 19.49 -4.62 1.71
N PRO A 44 19.24 -3.36 2.13
CA PRO A 44 20.16 -2.25 1.89
C PRO A 44 21.27 -2.12 2.94
N LYS A 45 21.20 -2.85 4.06
CA LYS A 45 22.14 -2.69 5.19
C LYS A 45 22.96 -3.95 5.41
N SER A 46 24.17 -3.76 5.93
CA SER A 46 25.08 -4.87 6.28
C SER A 46 24.66 -5.56 7.59
N PHE A 47 24.06 -4.81 8.52
CA PHE A 47 23.65 -5.33 9.82
C PHE A 47 22.19 -5.82 9.81
N MET A 48 21.96 -6.98 10.43
CA MET A 48 20.63 -7.58 10.50
C MET A 48 19.63 -6.73 11.29
N ALA A 49 20.05 -6.07 12.38
CA ALA A 49 19.17 -5.21 13.17
C ALA A 49 18.62 -4.03 12.35
N GLU A 50 19.46 -3.41 11.52
CA GLU A 50 19.05 -2.32 10.64
C GLU A 50 18.12 -2.83 9.53
N ASN A 51 18.38 -4.02 8.99
CA ASN A 51 17.50 -4.67 8.03
C ASN A 51 16.15 -5.05 8.63
N THR A 52 16.09 -5.47 9.90
CA THR A 52 14.82 -5.73 10.59
C THR A 52 13.97 -4.46 10.66
N VAL A 53 14.57 -3.32 11.02
CA VAL A 53 13.86 -2.04 11.02
C VAL A 53 13.41 -1.67 9.60
N PHE A 54 14.25 -1.88 8.58
CA PHE A 54 13.88 -1.67 7.18
C PHE A 54 12.68 -2.53 6.75
N LEU A 55 12.67 -3.82 7.09
CA LEU A 55 11.57 -4.74 6.78
C LEU A 55 10.26 -4.29 7.46
N LEU A 56 10.32 -3.87 8.72
CA LEU A 56 9.15 -3.36 9.45
C LEU A 56 8.62 -2.05 8.85
N LEU A 57 9.50 -1.10 8.56
CA LEU A 57 9.12 0.18 7.93
C LEU A 57 8.49 -0.04 6.57
N THR A 58 9.10 -0.88 5.72
CA THR A 58 8.57 -1.16 4.39
C THR A 58 7.24 -1.90 4.44
N ALA A 59 7.00 -2.78 5.43
CA ALA A 59 5.70 -3.38 5.67
C ALA A 59 4.62 -2.35 6.03
N LEU A 60 4.95 -1.36 6.88
CA LEU A 60 4.05 -0.26 7.18
C LEU A 60 3.73 0.59 5.94
N ILE A 61 4.75 0.93 5.14
CA ILE A 61 4.57 1.67 3.88
C ILE A 61 3.67 0.88 2.92
N HIS A 62 3.83 -0.45 2.82
CA HIS A 62 2.95 -1.28 2.02
C HIS A 62 1.48 -1.17 2.47
N ASN A 63 1.21 -1.21 3.78
CA ASN A 63 -0.15 -1.08 4.30
C ASN A 63 -0.77 0.28 3.94
N PHE A 64 0.00 1.37 4.06
CA PHE A 64 -0.45 2.70 3.63
C PHE A 64 -0.71 2.74 2.12
N TYR A 65 0.23 2.23 1.32
CA TYR A 65 0.11 2.15 -0.12
C TYR A 65 -1.19 1.44 -0.54
N LYS A 66 -1.47 0.25 0.01
CA LYS A 66 -2.69 -0.51 -0.31
C LYS A 66 -3.96 0.23 0.11
N THR A 67 -3.92 0.90 1.26
CA THR A 67 -5.05 1.70 1.76
C THR A 67 -5.34 2.91 0.89
N ILE A 68 -4.30 3.62 0.44
CA ILE A 68 -4.47 4.76 -0.47
C ILE A 68 -4.97 4.28 -1.82
N MET A 69 -4.37 3.24 -2.40
CA MET A 69 -4.78 2.68 -3.69
C MET A 69 -6.21 2.15 -3.70
N SER A 70 -6.77 1.73 -2.56
CA SER A 70 -8.14 1.26 -2.47
C SER A 70 -9.17 2.39 -2.37
N ARG A 71 -8.81 3.52 -1.75
CA ARG A 71 -9.68 4.70 -1.56
C ARG A 71 -9.57 5.73 -2.69
N LEU A 72 -8.43 5.79 -3.36
CA LEU A 72 -8.14 6.74 -4.42
C LEU A 72 -8.79 6.33 -5.74
N ASP A 73 -9.28 7.30 -6.52
CA ASP A 73 -9.63 7.07 -7.93
C ASP A 73 -8.36 6.91 -8.80
N THR A 74 -7.78 5.71 -8.76
CA THR A 74 -6.53 5.37 -9.45
C THR A 74 -6.50 5.77 -10.93
N LYS A 75 -7.64 5.69 -11.64
CA LYS A 75 -7.69 6.02 -13.07
C LYS A 75 -7.40 7.50 -13.33
N ALA A 76 -7.86 8.39 -12.45
CA ALA A 76 -7.63 9.82 -12.55
C ALA A 76 -6.14 10.21 -12.42
N PHE A 77 -5.32 9.33 -11.85
CA PHE A 77 -3.87 9.50 -11.73
C PHE A 77 -3.08 8.64 -12.74
N GLY A 78 -3.76 8.02 -13.71
CA GLY A 78 -3.14 7.10 -14.67
C GLY A 78 -2.58 5.84 -14.03
N LEU A 79 -3.14 5.44 -12.88
CA LEU A 79 -2.80 4.21 -12.15
C LEU A 79 -3.89 3.15 -12.34
N LYS A 80 -3.49 1.89 -12.21
CA LYS A 80 -4.40 0.75 -12.08
C LYS A 80 -4.37 0.27 -10.64
N LYS A 81 -5.44 -0.34 -10.13
CA LYS A 81 -5.43 -0.96 -8.79
C LYS A 81 -4.31 -2.00 -8.59
N THR A 82 -3.81 -2.57 -9.68
CA THR A 82 -2.70 -3.53 -9.75
C THR A 82 -1.34 -2.91 -10.09
N SER A 83 -1.26 -1.57 -10.20
CA SER A 83 0.02 -0.88 -10.40
C SER A 83 1.00 -1.23 -9.28
N ARG A 84 2.31 -1.18 -9.57
CA ARG A 84 3.36 -1.39 -8.56
C ARG A 84 3.64 -0.09 -7.82
N ILE A 85 4.21 -0.19 -6.61
CA ILE A 85 4.55 0.96 -5.76
C ILE A 85 5.40 2.01 -6.49
N LYS A 86 6.37 1.61 -7.33
CA LYS A 86 7.19 2.55 -8.10
C LYS A 86 6.37 3.46 -9.00
N ALA A 87 5.35 2.91 -9.67
CA ALA A 87 4.45 3.71 -10.52
C ALA A 87 3.57 4.63 -9.67
N PHE A 88 3.11 4.15 -8.51
CA PHE A 88 2.38 4.98 -7.54
C PHE A 88 3.22 6.14 -7.03
N VAL A 89 4.45 5.89 -6.60
CA VAL A 89 5.36 6.95 -6.14
C VAL A 89 5.55 7.98 -7.26
N PHE A 90 5.90 7.54 -8.46
CA PHE A 90 6.14 8.44 -9.58
C PHE A 90 4.91 9.26 -9.99
N ARG A 91 3.73 8.63 -10.09
CA ARG A 91 2.52 9.30 -10.60
C ARG A 91 1.71 10.05 -9.54
N PHE A 92 1.78 9.60 -8.28
CA PHE A 92 0.96 10.15 -7.21
C PHE A 92 1.77 10.99 -6.21
N ILE A 93 2.94 10.52 -5.79
CA ILE A 93 3.75 11.13 -4.72
C ILE A 93 4.74 12.16 -5.26
N SER A 94 5.40 11.88 -6.38
CA SER A 94 6.44 12.73 -6.99
C SER A 94 5.84 13.92 -7.74
N VAL A 95 5.03 14.72 -7.05
CA VAL A 95 4.45 15.96 -7.57
C VAL A 95 4.95 17.15 -6.73
N PRO A 96 5.43 18.22 -7.37
CA PRO A 96 5.89 19.40 -6.65
C PRO A 96 4.71 20.05 -5.91
N ALA A 97 4.88 20.27 -4.61
CA ALA A 97 3.90 20.94 -3.77
C ALA A 97 4.59 21.86 -2.75
N LYS A 98 3.89 22.91 -2.33
CA LYS A 98 4.37 23.90 -1.35
C LYS A 98 3.24 24.29 -0.41
N TRP A 99 3.52 24.27 0.89
CA TRP A 99 2.65 24.90 1.88
C TRP A 99 2.80 26.41 1.81
N ILE A 100 1.67 27.10 1.61
CA ILE A 100 1.60 28.57 1.55
C ILE A 100 0.60 29.08 2.58
N MET A 101 0.92 30.21 3.21
CA MET A 101 0.02 30.86 4.15
C MET A 101 -0.90 31.81 3.37
N THR A 102 -2.20 31.57 3.43
CA THR A 102 -3.24 32.40 2.78
C THR A 102 -4.32 32.71 3.80
N ALA A 103 -4.64 33.99 4.00
CA ALA A 103 -5.71 34.44 4.90
C ALA A 103 -5.72 33.74 6.29
N ARG A 104 -4.53 33.57 6.89
CA ARG A 104 -4.29 32.92 8.20
C ARG A 104 -4.42 31.38 8.23
N GLN A 105 -4.52 30.71 7.09
CA GLN A 105 -4.53 29.25 6.97
C GLN A 105 -3.33 28.76 6.15
N TYR A 106 -2.77 27.61 6.54
CA TYR A 106 -1.78 26.90 5.73
C TYR A 106 -2.51 26.04 4.70
N VAL A 107 -2.29 26.33 3.42
CA VAL A 107 -2.88 25.59 2.29
C VAL A 107 -1.76 24.90 1.52
N LEU A 108 -1.96 23.62 1.18
CA LEU A 108 -1.04 22.87 0.34
C LEU A 108 -1.31 23.22 -1.13
N ASN A 109 -0.41 23.97 -1.74
CA ASN A 109 -0.47 24.23 -3.17
C ASN A 109 0.25 23.13 -3.94
N ILE A 110 -0.45 22.46 -4.86
CA ILE A 110 0.08 21.34 -5.64
C ILE A 110 0.23 21.81 -7.09
N TYR A 111 1.46 21.84 -7.58
CA TYR A 111 1.79 22.35 -8.91
C TYR A 111 1.68 21.24 -9.95
N THR A 112 0.45 20.96 -10.38
CA THR A 112 0.16 19.94 -11.39
C THR A 112 -1.03 20.34 -12.26
N GLU A 113 -0.99 19.94 -13.53
CA GLU A 113 -2.13 20.09 -14.44
C GLU A 113 -3.24 19.08 -14.14
N ASN A 114 -2.94 18.04 -13.36
CA ASN A 114 -3.92 17.02 -13.00
C ASN A 114 -4.89 17.54 -11.93
N ARG A 115 -6.09 17.93 -12.37
CA ARG A 115 -7.18 18.41 -11.51
C ARG A 115 -7.66 17.38 -10.47
N ALA A 116 -7.33 16.10 -10.62
CA ALA A 116 -7.68 15.06 -9.65
C ALA A 116 -7.08 15.32 -8.26
N TYR A 117 -5.97 16.06 -8.16
CA TYR A 117 -5.34 16.44 -6.90
C TYR A 117 -6.18 17.38 -6.02
N ALA A 118 -7.21 18.01 -6.58
CA ALA A 118 -8.08 18.92 -5.84
C ALA A 118 -9.04 18.23 -4.85
N LYS A 119 -9.09 16.89 -4.81
CA LYS A 119 -10.00 16.12 -3.93
C LYS A 119 -9.31 15.41 -2.77
N PRO A 120 -8.19 14.68 -2.95
CA PRO A 120 -7.63 13.82 -1.91
C PRO A 120 -7.09 14.56 -0.70
N PHE A 121 -6.72 15.83 -0.86
CA PHE A 121 -6.03 16.64 0.14
C PHE A 121 -6.90 17.78 0.70
N LYS A 122 -8.19 17.81 0.35
CA LYS A 122 -9.12 18.78 0.94
C LYS A 122 -9.26 18.48 2.43
N THR A 123 -8.87 19.45 3.23
CA THR A 123 -9.21 19.46 4.66
C THR A 123 -10.55 20.15 4.81
N GLU A 124 -11.23 19.98 5.94
CA GLU A 124 -12.53 20.63 6.21
C GLU A 124 -12.48 22.17 6.09
N PHE A 125 -11.27 22.74 6.00
CA PHE A 125 -11.00 24.17 5.89
C PHE A 125 -10.59 24.64 4.47
N GLY A 126 -10.64 23.79 3.44
CA GLY A 126 -10.38 24.19 2.04
C GLY A 126 -9.86 23.08 1.15
#